data_AF-A0A7S0Q294-F1
#
_entry.id   AF-A0A7S0Q294-F1
#
_cell.length_a   1.000
_cell.length_b   1.000
_cell.length_c   1.000
_cell.angle_alpha   90.00
_cell.angle_beta   90.00
_cell.angle_gamma   90.00
#
_symmetry.space_group_name_H-M   'P 1'
#
loop_
_entity.id
_entity.type
_entity.pdbx_description
1 polymer ?
#
loop_
_entity_poly.entity_id
_entity_poly.type
_entity_poly.pdbx_seq_one_letter_code
_entity_poly.pdbx_strand_id
1 'polypeptide(L)'
;MAAVCDDTSDCAICLSEFTRPCRTVCSHTFCRECIVRALQTTGGYGNCPVCRQFVGLVSVVDEAVGEALVPSHPRSALHGSVWVQQTVGSASYHFPDEAAYISYESKECDQWPALDNGTRPPRRKYFVNAKLDEETRTFVGTIDWSPTSWQGAVRWEYMMRFSPDLSTIWSGQVRVFREDGVLSRTDEFGHALKYINAELLEVLTPRVQRAVVPVPFQDVRARRPGESFLRFLIRYAENSL
;
A
#
# COMPACT_ATOMS: atom_id res chain seq x y z
N MET A 1 10.81 41.23 -18.89
CA MET A 1 10.15 39.99 -19.34
C MET A 1 11.19 38.89 -19.27
N ALA A 2 11.01 37.77 -18.58
CA ALA A 2 9.82 36.92 -18.53
C ALA A 2 9.62 36.31 -17.14
N ALA A 3 8.36 36.23 -16.73
CA ALA A 3 7.91 35.17 -15.84
C ALA A 3 7.77 33.92 -16.71
N VAL A 4 8.43 32.84 -16.32
CA VAL A 4 8.05 31.49 -16.73
C VAL A 4 7.67 30.79 -15.43
N CYS A 5 6.43 31.00 -14.99
CA CYS A 5 5.79 30.04 -14.12
C CYS A 5 5.28 28.94 -15.05
N ASP A 6 6.05 27.85 -15.15
CA ASP A 6 5.55 26.60 -15.72
C ASP A 6 4.59 25.99 -14.71
N ASP A 7 3.39 26.58 -14.65
CA ASP A 7 2.26 26.12 -13.87
C ASP A 7 1.70 24.90 -14.60
N THR A 8 2.08 23.69 -14.17
CA THR A 8 1.56 22.47 -14.79
C THR A 8 0.11 22.24 -14.33
N SER A 9 -0.82 23.01 -14.92
CA SER A 9 -2.27 22.88 -14.74
C SER A 9 -2.87 21.66 -15.44
N ASP A 10 -2.02 20.85 -16.07
CA ASP A 10 -2.41 19.69 -16.86
C ASP A 10 -2.22 18.37 -16.12
N CYS A 11 -3.19 17.47 -16.30
CA CYS A 11 -3.11 16.12 -15.81
C CYS A 11 -2.09 15.29 -16.61
N ALA A 12 -1.11 14.71 -15.94
CA ALA A 12 -0.06 13.86 -16.55
C ALA A 12 -0.57 12.55 -17.19
N ILE A 13 -1.87 12.24 -17.11
CA ILE A 13 -2.48 11.06 -17.74
C ILE A 13 -3.21 11.43 -19.03
N CYS A 14 -4.10 12.42 -18.99
CA CYS A 14 -4.87 12.84 -20.17
C CYS A 14 -4.23 14.00 -20.95
N LEU A 15 -3.19 14.62 -20.39
CA LEU A 15 -2.48 15.77 -20.96
C LEU A 15 -3.43 16.94 -21.27
N SER A 16 -4.32 17.24 -20.32
CA SER A 16 -5.31 18.31 -20.40
C SER A 16 -5.60 18.86 -19.00
N GLU A 17 -6.23 20.03 -18.95
CA GLU A 17 -6.62 20.67 -17.69
C GLU A 17 -7.39 19.74 -16.74
N PHE A 18 -7.17 19.91 -15.44
CA PHE A 18 -7.78 19.06 -14.43
C PHE A 18 -9.31 19.12 -14.44
N THR A 19 -9.94 17.98 -14.70
CA THR A 19 -11.38 17.77 -14.48
C THR A 19 -11.59 16.97 -13.18
N ARG A 20 -12.22 17.61 -12.18
CA ARG A 20 -12.37 17.07 -10.81
C ARG A 20 -11.00 16.63 -10.24
N PRO A 21 -10.12 17.59 -9.92
CA PRO A 21 -8.78 17.27 -9.46
C PRO A 21 -8.80 16.42 -8.20
N CYS A 22 -7.93 15.41 -8.18
CA CYS A 22 -7.74 14.50 -7.07
C CYS A 22 -6.25 14.37 -6.79
N ARG A 23 -5.88 14.48 -5.52
CA ARG A 23 -4.49 14.44 -5.06
C ARG A 23 -4.18 13.13 -4.36
N THR A 24 -3.06 12.54 -4.74
CA THR A 24 -2.50 11.34 -4.10
C THR A 24 -1.72 11.70 -2.83
N VAL A 25 -1.44 10.73 -1.95
CA VAL A 25 -0.58 10.95 -0.76
C VAL A 25 0.86 11.36 -1.05
N CYS A 26 1.34 11.16 -2.29
CA CYS A 26 2.63 11.70 -2.74
C CYS A 26 2.51 13.11 -3.32
N SER A 27 1.37 13.78 -3.11
CA SER A 27 1.05 15.17 -3.49
C SER A 27 0.93 15.46 -4.98
N HIS A 28 0.94 14.44 -5.85
CA HIS A 28 0.64 14.64 -7.27
C HIS A 28 -0.86 14.62 -7.53
N THR A 29 -1.31 15.54 -8.40
CA THR A 29 -2.72 15.76 -8.74
C THR A 29 -3.04 15.23 -10.14
N PHE A 30 -4.24 14.67 -10.29
CA PHE A 30 -4.76 14.10 -11.54
C PHE A 30 -6.25 14.36 -11.66
N CYS A 31 -6.82 14.21 -12.86
CA CYS A 31 -8.28 14.11 -13.01
C CYS A 31 -8.79 12.89 -12.24
N ARG A 32 -9.92 13.01 -11.53
CA ARG A 32 -10.55 11.91 -10.77
C ARG A 32 -10.64 10.62 -11.58
N GLU A 33 -11.13 10.69 -12.80
CA GLU A 33 -11.29 9.50 -13.65
C GLU A 33 -9.96 8.89 -14.06
N CYS A 34 -8.95 9.73 -14.31
CA CYS A 34 -7.65 9.27 -14.75
C CYS A 34 -6.95 8.48 -13.65
N ILE A 35 -6.88 9.03 -12.43
CA ILE A 35 -6.23 8.34 -11.32
C ILE A 35 -7.04 7.12 -10.85
N VAL A 36 -8.37 7.20 -10.85
CA VAL A 36 -9.22 6.06 -10.48
C VAL A 36 -8.98 4.88 -11.42
N ARG A 37 -9.03 5.11 -12.74
CA ARG A 37 -8.76 4.05 -13.73
C ARG A 37 -7.33 3.51 -13.61
N ALA A 38 -6.34 4.40 -13.44
CA ALA A 38 -4.93 4.00 -13.34
C ALA A 38 -4.65 3.07 -12.17
N LEU A 39 -5.33 3.23 -11.03
CA LEU A 39 -5.14 2.38 -9.85
C LEU A 39 -6.08 1.15 -9.83
N GLN A 40 -7.24 1.23 -10.48
CA GLN A 40 -8.19 0.11 -10.57
C GLN A 40 -7.64 -1.07 -11.38
N THR A 41 -6.83 -0.82 -12.41
CA THR A 41 -6.20 -1.87 -13.23
C THR A 41 -5.33 -2.82 -12.41
N THR A 42 -4.86 -2.37 -11.25
CA THR A 42 -3.99 -3.11 -10.34
C THR A 42 -4.66 -3.36 -8.98
N GLY A 43 -6.00 -3.45 -8.95
CA GLY A 43 -6.73 -3.82 -7.74
C GLY A 43 -6.78 -2.72 -6.69
N GLY A 44 -6.84 -1.45 -7.12
CA GLY A 44 -7.03 -0.29 -6.24
C GLY A 44 -5.74 0.29 -5.66
N TYR A 45 -4.58 -0.26 -6.01
CA TYR A 45 -3.26 0.24 -5.63
C TYR A 45 -2.29 0.21 -6.79
N GLY A 46 -1.37 1.15 -6.87
CA GLY A 46 -0.43 1.23 -7.97
C GLY A 46 0.64 2.28 -7.75
N ASN A 47 1.49 2.47 -8.75
CA ASN A 47 2.54 3.48 -8.69
C ASN A 47 2.00 4.79 -9.28
N CYS A 48 2.26 5.91 -8.61
CA CYS A 48 1.91 7.24 -9.10
C CYS A 48 2.53 7.47 -10.50
N PRO A 49 1.76 7.89 -11.52
CA PRO A 49 2.30 8.11 -12.87
C PRO A 49 3.43 9.15 -12.97
N VAL A 50 3.56 10.05 -11.99
CA VAL A 50 4.58 11.09 -11.98
C VAL A 50 5.83 10.64 -11.23
N CYS A 51 5.72 10.33 -9.94
CA CYS A 51 6.89 10.01 -9.11
C CYS A 51 7.11 8.52 -8.84
N ARG A 52 6.24 7.65 -9.35
CA ARG A 52 6.25 6.19 -9.13
C ARG A 52 6.10 5.73 -7.69
N GLN A 53 5.81 6.62 -6.75
CA GLN A 53 5.51 6.24 -5.36
C GLN A 53 4.29 5.30 -5.30
N PHE A 54 4.33 4.28 -4.44
CA PHE A 54 3.22 3.34 -4.31
C PHE A 54 2.07 3.93 -3.49
N VAL A 55 0.91 4.07 -4.13
CA VAL A 55 -0.29 4.76 -3.63
C VAL A 55 -1.54 3.89 -3.80
N GLY A 56 -2.56 4.13 -2.98
CA GLY A 56 -3.86 3.47 -3.05
C GLY A 56 -5.01 4.41 -3.32
N LEU A 57 -6.12 3.90 -3.87
CA LEU A 57 -7.37 4.66 -4.06
C LEU A 57 -7.92 5.22 -2.73
N VAL A 58 -7.73 4.48 -1.65
CA VAL A 58 -8.10 4.88 -0.28
C VAL A 58 -7.39 6.16 0.19
N SER A 59 -6.29 6.49 -0.47
CA SER A 59 -5.40 7.61 -0.15
C SER A 59 -5.55 8.77 -1.13
N VAL A 60 -6.46 8.66 -2.11
CA VAL A 60 -6.71 9.72 -3.08
C VAL A 60 -7.78 10.63 -2.52
N VAL A 61 -7.48 11.92 -2.43
CA VAL A 61 -8.38 12.96 -1.90
C VAL A 61 -8.96 13.76 -3.07
N ASP A 62 -10.27 13.98 -3.07
CA ASP A 62 -10.93 14.91 -3.98
C ASP A 62 -10.68 16.35 -3.51
N GLU A 63 -10.05 17.17 -4.34
CA GLU A 63 -9.63 18.52 -3.97
C GLU A 63 -10.80 19.48 -3.76
N ALA A 64 -11.95 19.23 -4.40
CA ALA A 64 -13.10 20.13 -4.28
C ALA A 64 -13.79 20.02 -2.92
N VAL A 65 -13.73 18.84 -2.29
CA VAL A 65 -14.40 18.56 -1.01
C VAL A 65 -13.42 18.25 0.13
N GLY A 66 -12.15 17.98 -0.16
CA GLY A 66 -11.14 17.65 0.84
C GLY A 66 -11.27 16.25 1.43
N GLU A 67 -12.05 15.36 0.81
CA GLU A 67 -12.39 14.03 1.33
C GLU A 67 -11.74 12.91 0.50
N ALA A 68 -11.41 11.80 1.14
CA ALA A 68 -10.90 10.62 0.46
C ALA A 68 -11.97 10.01 -0.48
N LEU A 69 -11.53 9.56 -1.67
CA LEU A 69 -12.40 8.90 -2.65
C LEU A 69 -12.98 7.59 -2.13
N VAL A 70 -12.24 6.91 -1.25
CA VAL A 70 -12.71 5.74 -0.51
C VAL A 70 -12.58 6.06 0.97
N PRO A 71 -13.70 6.16 1.70
CA PRO A 71 -13.64 6.28 3.16
C PRO A 71 -12.90 5.08 3.72
N SER A 72 -11.73 5.35 4.31
CA SER A 72 -10.97 4.37 5.06
C SER A 72 -10.60 5.00 6.38
N HIS A 73 -10.65 4.21 7.45
CA HIS A 73 -10.16 4.62 8.76
C HIS A 73 -8.93 3.75 9.06
N PRO A 74 -7.80 3.93 8.34
CA PRO A 74 -6.58 3.26 8.75
C PRO A 74 -6.23 3.71 10.17
N ARG A 75 -5.63 2.81 10.95
CA ARG A 75 -5.08 3.15 12.27
C ARG A 75 -4.35 4.49 12.28
N SER A 76 -4.46 5.20 13.39
CA SER A 76 -3.71 6.44 13.65
C SER A 76 -2.26 6.19 14.09
N ALA A 77 -1.84 4.94 14.25
CA ALA A 77 -0.52 4.57 14.75
C ALA A 77 0.03 3.34 14.01
N LEU A 78 1.37 3.28 13.89
CA LEU A 78 2.08 2.11 13.35
C LEU A 78 2.07 0.95 14.34
N HIS A 79 2.07 1.26 15.62
CA HIS A 79 1.91 0.26 16.64
C HIS A 79 0.55 -0.48 16.52
N GLY A 80 0.58 -1.81 16.66
CA GLY A 80 -0.55 -2.72 16.47
C GLY A 80 -0.98 -2.93 15.02
N SER A 81 -0.26 -2.38 14.04
CA SER A 81 -0.59 -2.53 12.62
C SER A 81 -0.05 -3.84 12.02
N VAL A 82 -0.71 -4.29 10.96
CA VAL A 82 -0.34 -5.48 10.16
C VAL A 82 -0.27 -5.10 8.69
N TRP A 83 0.75 -5.57 7.99
CA TRP A 83 1.02 -5.22 6.60
C TRP A 83 1.16 -6.46 5.74
N VAL A 84 0.51 -6.46 4.58
CA VAL A 84 0.33 -7.64 3.72
C VAL A 84 0.60 -7.33 2.26
N GLN A 85 1.09 -8.31 1.51
CA GLN A 85 1.03 -8.26 0.03
C GLN A 85 -0.24 -8.92 -0.50
N GLN A 86 -0.69 -9.99 0.17
CA GLN A 86 -1.86 -10.78 -0.24
C GLN A 86 -2.78 -11.03 0.95
N THR A 87 -2.31 -11.81 1.92
CA THR A 87 -3.09 -12.18 3.09
C THR A 87 -2.24 -12.15 4.36
N VAL A 88 -2.90 -12.04 5.51
CA VAL A 88 -2.25 -12.09 6.81
C VAL A 88 -1.64 -13.48 7.00
N GLY A 89 -0.39 -13.52 7.46
CA GLY A 89 0.38 -14.75 7.66
C GLY A 89 1.16 -15.22 6.44
N SER A 90 1.08 -14.52 5.30
CA SER A 90 1.88 -14.82 4.10
C SER A 90 2.97 -13.75 3.93
N ALA A 91 4.10 -13.96 4.60
CA ALA A 91 5.17 -12.97 4.77
C ALA A 91 4.67 -11.59 5.23
N SER A 92 3.60 -11.56 6.03
CA SER A 92 3.02 -10.31 6.53
C SER A 92 3.85 -9.74 7.69
N TYR A 93 3.98 -8.43 7.77
CA TYR A 93 4.69 -7.75 8.86
C TYR A 93 3.73 -7.35 9.99
N HIS A 94 4.13 -7.58 11.22
CA HIS A 94 3.34 -7.30 12.43
C HIS A 94 4.14 -6.43 13.39
N PHE A 95 3.49 -5.41 13.95
CA PHE A 95 4.12 -4.44 14.87
C PHE A 95 3.39 -4.40 16.24
N PRO A 96 3.37 -5.48 17.03
CA PRO A 96 2.77 -5.49 18.38
C PRO A 96 3.65 -4.77 19.43
N ASP A 97 3.18 -4.70 20.68
CA ASP A 97 3.85 -3.96 21.77
C ASP A 97 5.21 -4.55 22.14
N GLU A 98 5.34 -5.88 22.00
CA GLU A 98 6.52 -6.59 22.46
C GLU A 98 7.65 -6.57 21.43
N ALA A 99 7.43 -7.20 20.27
CA ALA A 99 8.46 -7.36 19.26
C ALA A 99 7.86 -7.52 17.86
N ALA A 100 8.35 -6.71 16.92
CA ALA A 100 7.98 -6.81 15.52
C ALA A 100 8.42 -8.15 14.93
N TYR A 101 7.60 -8.71 14.02
CA TYR A 101 7.91 -9.99 13.37
C TYR A 101 7.31 -10.10 11.96
N ILE A 102 7.85 -11.04 11.20
CA ILE A 102 7.29 -11.53 9.94
C ILE A 102 6.52 -12.82 10.24
N SER A 103 5.27 -12.89 9.79
CA SER A 103 4.43 -14.08 9.92
C SER A 103 4.42 -14.90 8.63
N TYR A 104 4.66 -16.20 8.79
CA TYR A 104 4.55 -17.26 7.79
C TYR A 104 3.49 -18.29 8.24
N GLU A 105 2.49 -17.86 9.01
CA GLU A 105 1.48 -18.72 9.62
C GLU A 105 0.38 -19.18 8.65
N SER A 106 0.25 -18.54 7.48
CA SER A 106 -0.70 -18.91 6.43
C SER A 106 -0.34 -20.28 5.85
N LYS A 107 -1.36 -21.08 5.52
CA LYS A 107 -1.19 -22.38 4.83
C LYS A 107 -0.53 -22.24 3.47
N GLU A 108 -0.62 -21.07 2.84
CA GLU A 108 0.05 -20.77 1.57
C GLU A 108 1.59 -20.87 1.71
N CYS A 109 2.11 -20.58 2.91
CA CYS A 109 3.54 -20.70 3.19
C CYS A 109 4.01 -22.15 3.32
N ASP A 110 3.11 -23.13 3.42
CA ASP A 110 3.49 -24.54 3.51
C ASP A 110 4.16 -25.07 2.24
N GLN A 111 3.96 -24.37 1.12
CA GLN A 111 4.54 -24.69 -0.19
C GLN A 111 5.84 -23.94 -0.47
N TRP A 112 6.26 -23.04 0.43
CA TRP A 112 7.45 -22.23 0.22
C TRP A 112 8.73 -23.06 0.39
N PRO A 113 9.86 -22.65 -0.24
CA PRO A 113 11.12 -23.36 -0.10
C PRO A 113 11.53 -23.52 1.36
N ALA A 114 12.06 -24.71 1.68
CA ALA A 114 12.72 -24.94 2.96
C ALA A 114 13.93 -23.99 3.14
N LEU A 115 14.39 -23.89 4.39
CA LEU A 115 15.70 -23.34 4.69
C LEU A 115 16.78 -24.24 4.10
N ASP A 116 18.01 -23.74 3.95
CA ASP A 116 19.06 -24.46 3.24
C ASP A 116 19.55 -25.71 4.00
N ASN A 117 19.23 -25.84 5.29
CA ASN A 117 19.42 -27.07 6.08
C ASN A 117 18.26 -28.09 5.95
N GLY A 118 17.28 -27.83 5.10
CA GLY A 118 16.12 -28.69 4.85
C GLY A 118 14.96 -28.53 5.84
N THR A 119 15.09 -27.72 6.89
CA THR A 119 13.97 -27.46 7.82
C THR A 119 13.01 -26.41 7.25
N ARG A 120 11.78 -26.39 7.76
CA ARG A 120 10.80 -25.37 7.38
C ARG A 120 11.15 -24.02 8.04
N PRO A 121 10.87 -22.88 7.37
CA PRO A 121 10.93 -21.58 8.02
C PRO A 121 9.99 -21.58 9.25
N PRO A 122 10.37 -20.87 10.33
CA PRO A 122 9.52 -20.78 11.51
C PRO A 122 8.22 -20.05 11.17
N ARG A 123 7.14 -20.38 11.87
CA ARG A 123 5.83 -19.73 11.68
C ARG A 123 5.89 -18.22 11.91
N ARG A 124 6.74 -17.74 12.83
CA ARG A 124 7.04 -16.32 13.06
C ARG A 124 8.54 -16.11 13.12
N LYS A 125 9.04 -15.10 12.43
CA LYS A 125 10.44 -14.69 12.47
C LYS A 125 10.55 -13.27 12.99
N TYR A 126 11.11 -13.12 14.18
CA TYR A 126 11.20 -11.83 14.88
C TYR A 126 12.36 -10.99 14.35
N PHE A 127 12.14 -9.68 14.28
CA PHE A 127 13.20 -8.73 13.98
C PHE A 127 14.09 -8.54 15.22
N VAL A 128 15.40 -8.49 15.00
CA VAL A 128 16.39 -8.04 15.98
C VAL A 128 16.85 -6.63 15.63
N ASN A 129 17.35 -5.89 16.63
CA ASN A 129 17.75 -4.48 16.48
C ASN A 129 16.64 -3.60 15.89
N ALA A 130 15.38 -3.96 16.19
CA ALA A 130 14.21 -3.30 15.65
C ALA A 130 14.02 -1.92 16.28
N LYS A 131 13.72 -0.92 15.45
CA LYS A 131 13.36 0.44 15.89
C LYS A 131 12.21 0.94 15.04
N LEU A 132 11.21 1.49 15.70
CA LEU A 132 10.06 2.15 15.08
C LEU A 132 10.11 3.63 15.45
N ASP A 133 10.19 4.48 14.44
CA ASP A 133 10.08 5.92 14.57
C ASP A 133 8.73 6.36 14.02
N GLU A 134 7.82 6.74 14.91
CA GLU A 134 6.46 7.16 14.54
C GLU A 134 6.43 8.57 13.91
N GLU A 135 7.39 9.44 14.23
CA GLU A 135 7.46 10.79 13.66
C GLU A 135 7.82 10.72 12.18
N THR A 136 8.84 9.94 11.85
CA THR A 136 9.27 9.74 10.45
C THR A 136 8.50 8.63 9.75
N ARG A 137 7.66 7.87 10.48
CA ARG A 137 6.97 6.66 10.02
C ARG A 137 7.95 5.69 9.36
N THR A 138 9.03 5.40 10.07
CA THR A 138 10.10 4.53 9.59
C THR A 138 10.33 3.39 10.56
N PHE A 139 10.32 2.17 10.04
CA PHE A 139 10.77 1.00 10.77
C PHE A 139 12.11 0.53 10.21
N VAL A 140 13.04 0.18 11.10
CA VAL A 140 14.25 -0.57 10.75
C VAL A 140 14.36 -1.80 11.61
N GLY A 141 14.94 -2.87 11.07
CA GLY A 141 15.17 -4.11 11.81
C GLY A 141 15.90 -5.15 10.98
N THR A 142 16.40 -6.19 11.64
CA THR A 142 17.18 -7.25 11.00
C THR A 142 16.52 -8.61 11.21
N ILE A 143 16.46 -9.42 10.16
CA ILE A 143 16.15 -10.84 10.26
C ILE A 143 17.45 -11.62 10.13
N ASP A 144 17.79 -12.37 11.18
CA ASP A 144 18.95 -13.25 11.21
C ASP A 144 18.52 -14.71 11.03
N TRP A 145 18.96 -15.35 9.96
CA TRP A 145 18.66 -16.76 9.62
C TRP A 145 19.68 -17.75 10.17
N SER A 146 20.75 -17.28 10.81
CA SER A 146 21.76 -18.14 11.43
C SER A 146 21.16 -19.09 12.48
N PRO A 147 21.76 -20.29 12.68
CA PRO A 147 22.99 -20.80 12.06
C PRO A 147 22.79 -21.43 10.66
N THR A 148 21.59 -21.32 10.06
CA THR A 148 21.37 -21.74 8.67
C THR A 148 21.24 -20.51 7.76
N SER A 149 20.67 -20.69 6.59
CA SER A 149 20.36 -19.63 5.63
C SER A 149 19.04 -19.95 4.95
N TRP A 150 18.45 -18.93 4.33
CA TRP A 150 17.32 -19.13 3.43
C TRP A 150 17.70 -18.62 2.05
N GLN A 151 17.79 -19.54 1.08
CA GLN A 151 18.19 -19.23 -0.30
C GLN A 151 19.58 -18.57 -0.35
N GLY A 152 20.52 -19.11 0.43
CA GLY A 152 21.92 -18.68 0.50
C GLY A 152 22.18 -17.41 1.31
N ALA A 153 21.15 -16.83 1.93
CA ALA A 153 21.28 -15.61 2.72
C ALA A 153 21.10 -15.88 4.23
N VAL A 154 21.98 -15.32 5.04
CA VAL A 154 21.93 -15.45 6.51
C VAL A 154 21.34 -14.21 7.18
N ARG A 155 21.32 -13.05 6.52
CA ARG A 155 20.91 -11.79 7.17
C ARG A 155 20.17 -10.88 6.22
N TRP A 156 18.98 -10.43 6.61
CA TRP A 156 18.20 -9.45 5.86
C TRP A 156 18.02 -8.19 6.72
N GLU A 157 18.39 -7.02 6.19
CA GLU A 157 18.23 -5.73 6.85
C GLU A 157 17.10 -4.94 6.20
N TYR A 158 16.16 -4.50 7.02
CA TYR A 158 14.96 -3.82 6.59
C TYR A 158 15.02 -2.34 6.95
N MET A 159 14.60 -1.52 6.00
CA MET A 159 14.12 -0.16 6.21
C MET A 159 12.78 -0.03 5.51
N MET A 160 11.71 0.14 6.28
CA MET A 160 10.35 0.33 5.78
C MET A 160 9.94 1.78 6.07
N ARG A 161 9.46 2.49 5.06
CA ARG A 161 8.84 3.81 5.25
C ARG A 161 7.37 3.68 4.92
N PHE A 162 6.51 4.17 5.80
CA PHE A 162 5.07 4.09 5.64
C PHE A 162 4.53 5.42 5.10
N SER A 163 3.45 5.34 4.33
CA SER A 163 2.75 6.53 3.84
C SER A 163 2.18 7.34 5.02
N PRO A 164 1.98 8.67 4.88
CA PRO A 164 1.46 9.51 5.96
C PRO A 164 0.11 9.05 6.52
N ASP A 165 -0.72 8.46 5.67
CA ASP A 165 -2.04 7.91 6.01
C ASP A 165 -2.00 6.43 6.44
N LEU A 166 -0.80 5.84 6.58
CA LEU A 166 -0.59 4.45 6.97
C LEU A 166 -1.36 3.42 6.11
N SER A 167 -1.53 3.72 4.83
CA SER A 167 -2.19 2.85 3.87
C SER A 167 -1.23 1.90 3.16
N THR A 168 0.01 2.33 2.88
CA THR A 168 1.02 1.55 2.16
C THR A 168 2.41 1.64 2.79
N ILE A 169 3.23 0.60 2.59
CA ILE A 169 4.68 0.74 2.73
C ILE A 169 5.20 1.31 1.41
N TRP A 170 5.28 2.63 1.35
CA TRP A 170 5.42 3.33 0.07
C TRP A 170 6.86 3.40 -0.47
N SER A 171 7.87 3.15 0.39
CA SER A 171 9.30 3.21 0.04
C SER A 171 10.15 2.53 1.11
N GLY A 172 11.44 2.40 0.84
CA GLY A 172 12.40 1.68 1.68
C GLY A 172 12.97 0.48 0.95
N GLN A 173 13.71 -0.36 1.66
CA GLN A 173 14.43 -1.47 1.06
C GLN A 173 14.67 -2.63 2.03
N VAL A 174 14.87 -3.82 1.47
CA VAL A 174 15.39 -5.00 2.14
C VAL A 174 16.74 -5.33 1.53
N ARG A 175 17.80 -5.26 2.32
CA ARG A 175 19.17 -5.61 1.90
C ARG A 175 19.50 -7.01 2.38
N VAL A 176 19.86 -7.90 1.47
CA VAL A 176 20.01 -9.32 1.73
C VAL A 176 21.48 -9.73 1.62
N PHE A 177 22.02 -10.30 2.70
CA PHE A 177 23.45 -10.61 2.83
C PHE A 177 23.69 -12.12 2.99
N ARG A 178 24.77 -12.58 2.35
CA ARG A 178 25.31 -13.94 2.50
C ARG A 178 26.15 -14.05 3.77
N GLU A 179 26.60 -15.26 4.08
CA GLU A 179 27.39 -15.56 5.28
C GLU A 179 28.73 -14.81 5.32
N ASP A 180 29.38 -14.63 4.17
CA ASP A 180 30.61 -13.85 4.00
C ASP A 180 30.42 -12.33 4.15
N GLY A 181 29.19 -11.87 4.41
CA GLY A 181 28.83 -10.46 4.53
C GLY A 181 28.60 -9.76 3.19
N VAL A 182 28.72 -10.44 2.05
CA VAL A 182 28.48 -9.86 0.74
C VAL A 182 26.98 -9.60 0.54
N LEU A 183 26.64 -8.40 0.07
CA LEU A 183 25.28 -8.04 -0.34
C LEU A 183 24.90 -8.83 -1.58
N SER A 184 23.92 -9.73 -1.47
CA SER A 184 23.43 -10.56 -2.57
C SER A 184 22.40 -9.84 -3.43
N ARG A 185 21.49 -9.08 -2.80
CA ARG A 185 20.45 -8.30 -3.51
C ARG A 185 19.85 -7.21 -2.62
N THR A 186 19.14 -6.28 -3.24
CA THR A 186 18.29 -5.28 -2.59
C THR A 186 16.90 -5.33 -3.20
N ASP A 187 15.86 -5.50 -2.38
CA ASP A 187 14.47 -5.49 -2.80
C ASP A 187 13.79 -4.19 -2.31
N GLU A 188 13.21 -3.39 -3.21
CA GLU A 188 12.65 -2.08 -2.87
C GLU A 188 11.15 -2.13 -2.55
N PHE A 189 10.77 -1.50 -1.43
CA PHE A 189 9.36 -1.28 -1.08
C PHE A 189 8.71 -0.26 -2.00
N GLY A 190 7.44 -0.50 -2.33
CA GLY A 190 6.66 0.29 -3.28
C GLY A 190 6.94 -0.03 -4.76
N HIS A 191 8.03 -0.73 -5.07
CA HIS A 191 8.34 -1.17 -6.43
C HIS A 191 8.26 -2.70 -6.57
N ALA A 192 9.25 -3.41 -6.02
CA ALA A 192 9.31 -4.87 -6.03
C ALA A 192 8.46 -5.48 -4.92
N LEU A 193 8.41 -4.83 -3.76
CA LEU A 193 7.66 -5.26 -2.58
C LEU A 193 6.48 -4.32 -2.35
N LYS A 194 5.27 -4.78 -2.65
CA LYS A 194 4.04 -3.97 -2.56
C LYS A 194 3.20 -4.41 -1.38
N TYR A 195 3.28 -3.65 -0.29
CA TYR A 195 2.58 -3.93 0.96
C TYR A 195 1.55 -2.85 1.27
N ILE A 196 0.38 -3.30 1.71
CA ILE A 196 -0.74 -2.47 2.16
C ILE A 196 -1.05 -2.79 3.62
N ASN A 197 -1.70 -1.86 4.31
CA ASN A 197 -2.23 -2.13 5.64
C ASN A 197 -3.36 -3.18 5.55
N ALA A 198 -3.30 -4.21 6.39
CA ALA A 198 -4.23 -5.33 6.36
C ALA A 198 -5.70 -4.93 6.60
N GLU A 199 -5.94 -3.83 7.33
CA GLU A 199 -7.29 -3.28 7.55
C GLU A 199 -7.96 -2.84 6.24
N LEU A 200 -7.19 -2.62 5.18
CA LEU A 200 -7.69 -2.20 3.88
C LEU A 200 -8.10 -3.38 2.98
N LEU A 201 -7.81 -4.63 3.36
CA LEU A 201 -8.20 -5.82 2.58
C LEU A 201 -9.72 -5.90 2.39
N GLU A 202 -10.50 -5.56 3.41
CA GLU A 202 -11.97 -5.55 3.33
C GLU A 202 -12.50 -4.31 2.59
N VAL A 203 -11.80 -3.18 2.72
CA VAL A 203 -12.18 -1.91 2.09
C VAL A 203 -11.95 -1.94 0.58
N LEU A 204 -10.96 -2.66 0.09
CA LEU A 204 -10.64 -2.70 -1.35
C LEU A 204 -11.09 -3.99 -2.03
N THR A 205 -12.16 -4.58 -1.52
CA THR A 205 -12.86 -5.64 -2.26
C THR A 205 -13.30 -5.15 -3.65
N PRO A 206 -13.44 -6.06 -4.64
CA PRO A 206 -13.92 -5.70 -5.97
C PRO A 206 -15.25 -4.92 -5.97
N ARG A 207 -16.07 -5.13 -4.94
CA ARG A 207 -17.33 -4.38 -4.72
C ARG A 207 -17.08 -2.90 -4.49
N VAL A 208 -16.16 -2.56 -3.57
CA VAL A 208 -15.84 -1.16 -3.27
C VAL A 208 -15.11 -0.53 -4.45
N GLN A 209 -14.18 -1.24 -5.09
CA GLN A 209 -13.47 -0.72 -6.27
C GLN A 209 -14.42 -0.31 -7.40
N ARG A 210 -15.48 -1.09 -7.65
CA ARG A 210 -16.54 -0.76 -8.63
C ARG A 210 -17.39 0.42 -8.19
N ALA A 211 -17.64 0.56 -6.90
CA ALA A 211 -18.40 1.67 -6.32
C ALA A 211 -17.67 3.03 -6.47
N VAL A 212 -16.33 3.04 -6.53
CA VAL A 212 -15.52 4.27 -6.70
C VAL A 212 -15.52 4.79 -8.15
N VAL A 213 -15.91 3.97 -9.12
CA VAL A 213 -16.13 4.38 -10.51
C VAL A 213 -17.11 5.56 -10.52
N PRO A 214 -16.89 6.61 -11.34
CA PRO A 214 -17.87 7.67 -11.47
C PRO A 214 -19.20 7.05 -11.89
N VAL A 215 -20.18 7.09 -10.99
CA VAL A 215 -21.58 7.02 -11.38
C VAL A 215 -21.80 8.21 -12.32
N PRO A 216 -22.28 8.00 -13.57
CA PRO A 216 -22.60 9.11 -14.47
C PRO A 216 -23.40 10.17 -13.71
N PHE A 217 -23.12 11.47 -13.89
CA PHE A 217 -23.79 12.53 -13.12
C PHE A 217 -25.33 12.41 -13.15
N GLN A 218 -25.86 11.88 -14.25
CA GLN A 218 -27.29 11.59 -14.44
C GLN A 218 -27.82 10.58 -13.41
N ASP A 219 -27.02 9.58 -13.06
CA ASP A 219 -27.35 8.51 -12.12
C ASP A 219 -27.13 8.89 -10.65
N VAL A 220 -26.33 9.93 -10.37
CA VAL A 220 -26.15 10.50 -9.02
C VAL A 220 -27.46 11.04 -8.45
N ARG A 221 -28.40 11.45 -9.33
CA ARG A 221 -29.75 11.87 -8.94
C ARG A 221 -30.61 10.73 -8.38
N ALA A 222 -30.20 9.47 -8.54
CA ALA A 222 -30.88 8.31 -7.97
C ALA A 222 -30.57 8.09 -6.47
N ARG A 223 -29.71 8.92 -5.86
CA ARG A 223 -29.43 8.88 -4.41
C ARG A 223 -30.70 9.18 -3.63
N ARG A 224 -31.04 8.31 -2.67
CA ARG A 224 -32.25 8.50 -1.85
C ARG A 224 -32.03 9.64 -0.85
N PRO A 225 -33.09 10.38 -0.47
CA PRO A 225 -33.00 11.36 0.61
C PRO A 225 -32.46 10.72 1.90
N GLY A 226 -31.41 11.30 2.49
CA GLY A 226 -30.78 10.80 3.73
C GLY A 226 -29.78 9.65 3.56
N GLU A 227 -29.55 9.14 2.35
CA GLU A 227 -28.58 8.07 2.09
C GLU A 227 -27.15 8.63 2.06
N SER A 228 -26.17 8.00 2.73
CA SER A 228 -24.77 8.41 2.62
C SER A 228 -24.20 8.12 1.23
N PHE A 229 -23.22 8.90 0.78
CA PHE A 229 -22.65 8.72 -0.56
C PHE A 229 -22.05 7.32 -0.75
N LEU A 230 -21.37 6.78 0.28
CA LEU A 230 -20.86 5.41 0.27
C LEU A 230 -21.98 4.36 0.13
N ARG A 231 -23.11 4.50 0.84
CA ARG A 231 -24.25 3.59 0.70
C ARG A 231 -24.87 3.63 -0.69
N PHE A 232 -24.98 4.83 -1.26
CA PHE A 232 -25.44 5.02 -2.63
C PHE A 232 -24.53 4.29 -3.64
N LEU A 233 -23.20 4.46 -3.53
CA LEU A 233 -22.24 3.83 -4.45
C LEU A 233 -22.27 2.30 -4.37
N ILE A 234 -22.39 1.73 -3.16
CA ILE A 234 -22.55 0.28 -2.95
C ILE A 234 -23.82 -0.22 -3.65
N ARG A 235 -24.97 0.43 -3.41
CA ARG A 235 -26.26 0.03 -4.00
C ARG A 235 -26.29 0.19 -5.52
N TYR A 236 -25.72 1.26 -6.07
CA TYR A 236 -25.64 1.45 -7.51
C TYR A 236 -24.85 0.32 -8.17
N ALA A 237 -23.71 -0.06 -7.57
CA ALA A 237 -22.90 -1.18 -8.05
C ALA A 237 -23.63 -2.54 -8.00
N GLU A 238 -24.58 -2.73 -7.08
CA GLU A 238 -25.39 -3.96 -6.98
C GLU A 238 -26.46 -4.09 -8.07
N ASN A 239 -27.01 -2.97 -8.55
CA ASN A 239 -28.11 -2.97 -9.54
C ASN A 239 -27.65 -2.84 -11.00
N SER A 240 -26.34 -2.73 -11.24
CA SER A 240 -25.75 -2.51 -12.56
C SER A 240 -25.11 -3.79 -13.15
N LEU A 241 -25.47 -4.96 -12.60
CA LEU A 241 -25.07 -6.31 -13.01
C LEU A 241 -26.30 -7.15 -13.34
#